data_AF-A0A355H244-F1
#
_entry.id   AF-A0A355H244-F1
#
_cell.length_a   1.000
_cell.length_b   1.000
_cell.length_c   1.000
_cell.angle_alpha   90.00
_cell.angle_beta   90.00
_cell.angle_gamma   90.00
#
_symmetry.space_group_name_H-M   'P 1'
#
loop_
_entity.id
_entity.type
_entity.pdbx_description
1 polymer ?
#
loop_
_entity_poly.entity_id
_entity_poly.type
_entity_poly.pdbx_seq_one_letter_code
_entity_poly.pdbx_strand_id
1 'polypeptide(L)'
;MNFNPAVAGRASILRSLLRYHDVHFIPPQLVARWLIDLARNIFLIFLLSGFLAVSCVEISFARAVTDEIGRRVNVVSAPQRIVSLAPGITETLYALGLDDKIAGVTTFCDWPAAALAKPRIGGFTNPSIEKIIALKPDLILATADGNRKDTVQQLERLGLPVYVTNPLDTRGVLKSILHIGEITHRKKEAQRLVEKLQKRLDAITAQVGKKRKPRVFFQLGLEPVITAGRGTLIHEVI
;
A
#
# COMPACT_ATOMS: atom_id res chain seq x y z
N MET A 1 19.40 -75.27 19.96
CA MET A 1 20.72 -75.07 19.32
C MET A 1 20.98 -73.57 19.30
N ASN A 2 22.01 -72.98 19.89
CA ASN A 2 23.05 -73.51 20.76
C ASN A 2 23.35 -72.47 21.83
N PHE A 3 23.56 -72.99 23.02
CA PHE A 3 23.96 -72.32 24.24
C PHE A 3 25.49 -72.48 24.39
N ASN A 4 26.11 -71.50 25.04
CA ASN A 4 27.28 -71.63 25.94
C ASN A 4 28.67 -71.88 25.31
N PRO A 5 29.77 -71.85 26.10
CA PRO A 5 30.20 -70.94 27.18
C PRO A 5 31.66 -70.45 26.99
N ALA A 6 32.03 -69.36 27.65
CA ALA A 6 33.35 -69.26 28.28
C ALA A 6 33.21 -68.45 29.58
N VAL A 7 32.68 -69.16 30.58
CA VAL A 7 32.76 -68.83 31.99
C VAL A 7 34.22 -68.92 32.45
N ALA A 8 34.55 -68.16 33.49
CA ALA A 8 35.65 -68.37 34.44
C ALA A 8 36.87 -67.44 34.31
N GLY A 9 36.67 -66.18 34.69
CA GLY A 9 37.72 -65.27 35.14
C GLY A 9 37.37 -64.62 36.48
N ARG A 10 37.08 -65.48 37.45
CA ARG A 10 37.21 -65.30 38.90
C ARG A 10 37.79 -63.95 39.37
N ALA A 11 36.97 -63.22 40.11
CA ALA A 11 37.33 -62.64 41.41
C ALA A 11 38.74 -62.04 41.55
N SER A 12 39.01 -60.85 41.00
CA SER A 12 40.23 -60.11 41.39
C SER A 12 40.24 -58.58 41.16
N ILE A 13 39.11 -57.89 41.03
CA ILE A 13 39.12 -56.41 41.08
C ILE A 13 37.97 -55.84 41.94
N LEU A 14 37.44 -56.67 42.85
CA LEU A 14 36.43 -56.27 43.85
C LEU A 14 37.06 -55.84 45.20
N ARG A 15 38.34 -55.45 45.21
CA ARG A 15 39.07 -55.07 46.45
C ARG A 15 40.03 -53.86 46.35
N SER A 16 39.97 -53.01 45.33
CA SER A 16 40.90 -51.87 45.26
C SER A 16 40.31 -50.47 45.08
N LEU A 17 38.98 -50.28 45.07
CA LEU A 17 38.41 -48.92 44.94
C LEU A 17 37.23 -48.66 45.88
N LEU A 18 37.29 -49.22 47.10
CA LEU A 18 36.58 -48.70 48.27
C LEU A 18 37.42 -47.59 48.94
N ARG A 19 37.75 -46.54 48.19
CA ARG A 19 38.30 -45.28 48.71
C ARG A 19 38.20 -44.21 47.63
N TYR A 20 37.00 -43.67 47.43
CA TYR A 20 36.82 -42.34 46.85
C TYR A 20 35.52 -41.78 47.41
N HIS A 21 35.63 -41.30 48.65
CA HIS A 21 34.61 -40.51 49.32
C HIS A 21 34.91 -39.03 49.07
N ASP A 22 35.26 -38.65 47.83
CA ASP A 22 35.45 -37.25 47.47
C ASP A 22 34.18 -36.77 46.78
N VAL A 23 33.26 -36.28 47.61
CA VAL A 23 32.33 -35.24 47.18
C VAL A 23 33.22 -34.11 46.70
N HIS A 24 33.44 -34.00 45.37
CA HIS A 24 34.19 -32.91 44.78
C HIS A 24 33.53 -31.60 45.23
N PHE A 25 34.11 -30.98 46.25
CA PHE A 25 33.72 -29.70 46.79
C PHE A 25 34.03 -28.67 45.70
N ILE A 26 33.04 -28.36 44.87
CA ILE A 26 33.17 -27.32 43.86
C ILE A 26 33.42 -26.03 44.63
N PRO A 27 34.59 -25.37 44.48
CA PRO A 27 34.91 -24.22 45.28
C PRO A 27 33.88 -23.10 45.01
N PRO A 28 33.39 -22.40 46.04
CA PRO A 28 32.28 -21.46 45.92
C PRO A 28 32.54 -20.35 44.89
N GLN A 29 33.79 -19.96 44.67
CA GLN A 29 34.17 -19.01 43.61
C GLN A 29 33.88 -19.50 42.17
N LEU A 30 33.91 -20.81 41.92
CA LEU A 30 33.60 -21.39 40.60
C LEU A 30 32.09 -21.48 40.39
N VAL A 31 31.32 -21.83 41.41
CA VAL A 31 29.84 -21.81 41.36
C VAL A 31 29.32 -20.39 41.15
N ALA A 32 29.90 -19.40 41.84
CA ALA A 32 29.53 -17.99 41.68
C ALA A 32 29.81 -17.47 40.26
N ARG A 33 30.98 -17.79 39.68
CA ARG A 33 31.30 -17.43 38.29
C ARG A 33 30.33 -18.09 37.30
N TRP A 34 30.01 -19.37 37.50
CA TRP A 34 29.08 -20.11 36.65
C TRP A 34 27.66 -19.52 36.70
N LEU A 35 27.19 -19.11 37.88
CA LEU A 35 25.88 -18.44 38.05
C LEU A 35 25.84 -17.05 37.40
N ILE A 36 26.93 -16.28 37.48
CA ILE A 36 27.05 -14.96 36.83
C ILE A 36 27.04 -15.13 35.30
N ASP A 37 27.78 -16.11 34.78
CA ASP A 37 27.80 -16.41 33.35
C ASP A 37 26.45 -16.93 32.84
N LEU A 38 25.76 -17.75 33.63
CA LEU A 38 24.41 -18.23 33.33
C LEU A 38 23.40 -17.07 33.32
N ALA A 39 23.45 -16.17 34.32
CA ALA A 39 22.58 -15.00 34.38
C ALA A 39 22.86 -14.01 33.23
N ARG A 40 24.12 -13.81 32.87
CA ARG A 40 24.54 -12.99 31.72
C ARG A 40 24.06 -13.57 30.40
N ASN A 41 24.16 -14.89 30.22
CA ASN A 41 23.66 -15.56 29.01
C ASN A 41 22.13 -15.55 28.94
N ILE A 42 21.43 -15.76 30.04
CA ILE A 42 19.96 -15.64 30.10
C ILE A 42 19.54 -14.20 29.76
N PHE A 43 20.22 -13.19 30.33
CA PHE A 43 19.96 -11.78 30.02
C PHE A 43 20.23 -11.45 28.55
N LEU A 44 21.33 -11.93 27.97
CA LEU A 44 21.63 -11.78 26.54
C LEU A 44 20.59 -12.46 25.65
N ILE A 45 20.12 -13.65 26.02
CA ILE A 45 19.04 -14.36 25.31
C ILE A 45 17.73 -13.58 25.40
N PHE A 46 17.39 -13.02 26.57
CA PHE A 46 16.21 -12.15 26.73
C PHE A 46 16.32 -10.84 25.93
N LEU A 47 17.52 -10.27 25.84
CA LEU A 47 17.80 -9.07 25.03
C LEU A 47 17.69 -9.37 23.52
N LEU A 48 18.21 -10.51 23.07
CA LEU A 48 18.07 -10.98 21.68
C LEU A 48 16.63 -11.39 21.34
N SER A 49 15.89 -12.05 22.25
CA SER A 49 14.49 -12.44 22.02
C SER A 49 13.55 -11.24 22.06
N GLY A 50 13.83 -10.25 22.93
CA GLY A 50 13.10 -8.99 22.96
C GLY A 50 13.32 -8.15 21.70
N PHE A 51 14.52 -8.21 21.10
CA PHE A 51 14.83 -7.51 19.86
C PHE A 51 14.16 -8.15 18.63
N LEU A 52 14.02 -9.48 18.60
CA LEU A 52 13.29 -10.18 17.52
C LEU A 52 11.78 -9.91 17.54
N ALA A 53 11.17 -9.68 18.70
CA ALA A 53 9.73 -9.41 18.79
C ALA A 53 9.30 -8.03 18.27
N VAL A 54 10.25 -7.08 18.15
CA VAL A 54 9.96 -5.70 17.72
C VAL A 54 10.04 -5.53 16.20
N SER A 55 10.59 -6.49 15.47
CA SER A 55 10.67 -6.45 14.00
C SER A 55 9.48 -7.18 13.37
N CYS A 56 8.26 -6.74 13.69
CA CYS A 56 7.11 -7.06 12.87
C CYS A 56 7.22 -6.22 11.59
N VAL A 57 8.00 -6.73 10.63
CA VAL A 57 7.94 -6.23 9.25
C VAL A 57 6.53 -6.54 8.78
N GLU A 58 5.68 -5.52 8.64
CA GLU A 58 4.42 -5.67 7.91
C GLU A 58 4.78 -6.04 6.47
N ILE A 59 4.72 -7.34 6.16
CA ILE A 59 4.84 -7.83 4.80
C ILE A 59 3.59 -7.33 4.06
N SER A 60 3.73 -6.19 3.37
CA SER A 60 2.68 -5.66 2.49
C SER A 60 2.55 -6.58 1.29
N PHE A 61 1.57 -7.48 1.32
CA PHE A 61 1.26 -8.34 0.19
C PHE A 61 0.69 -7.50 -0.96
N ALA A 62 1.18 -7.76 -2.17
CA ALA A 62 0.55 -7.25 -3.38
C ALA A 62 -0.76 -8.01 -3.64
N ARG A 63 -1.84 -7.27 -3.87
CA ARG A 63 -3.16 -7.79 -4.24
C ARG A 63 -3.42 -7.50 -5.71
N ALA A 64 -3.85 -8.52 -6.45
CA ALA A 64 -4.38 -8.31 -7.79
C ALA A 64 -5.76 -7.65 -7.70
N VAL A 65 -5.90 -6.47 -8.31
CA VAL A 65 -7.16 -5.74 -8.45
C VAL A 65 -7.49 -5.58 -9.92
N THR A 66 -8.77 -5.46 -10.23
CA THR A 66 -9.23 -5.09 -11.57
C THR A 66 -9.50 -3.60 -11.61
N ASP A 67 -8.89 -2.88 -12.56
CA ASP A 67 -9.15 -1.46 -12.75
C ASP A 67 -10.46 -1.19 -13.52
N GLU A 68 -10.80 0.07 -13.72
CA GLU A 68 -12.10 0.46 -14.29
C GLU A 68 -12.18 0.27 -15.81
N ILE A 69 -11.10 -0.18 -16.43
CA ILE A 69 -11.03 -0.59 -17.83
C ILE A 69 -10.80 -2.10 -17.99
N GLY A 70 -10.93 -2.87 -16.90
CA GLY A 70 -10.97 -4.33 -16.92
C GLY A 70 -9.58 -5.00 -16.87
N ARG A 71 -8.51 -4.26 -16.60
CA ARG A 71 -7.14 -4.80 -16.55
C ARG A 71 -6.81 -5.25 -15.14
N ARG A 72 -6.00 -6.31 -15.03
CA ARG A 72 -5.45 -6.74 -13.74
C ARG A 72 -4.19 -5.94 -13.41
N VAL A 73 -4.18 -5.36 -12.20
CA VAL A 73 -3.08 -4.56 -11.67
C VAL A 73 -2.69 -5.13 -10.31
N ASN A 74 -1.40 -5.34 -10.08
CA ASN A 74 -0.91 -5.76 -8.76
C ASN A 74 -0.63 -4.52 -7.92
N VAL A 75 -1.45 -4.28 -6.90
CA VAL A 75 -1.33 -3.11 -6.02
C VAL A 75 -0.90 -3.59 -4.64
N VAL A 76 0.09 -2.95 -4.05
CA VAL A 76 0.49 -3.22 -2.66
C VAL A 76 -0.68 -2.90 -1.72
N SER A 77 -0.86 -3.69 -0.66
CA SER A 77 -2.03 -3.54 0.23
C SER A 77 -2.15 -2.13 0.83
N ALA A 78 -1.06 -1.41 1.09
CA ALA A 78 -1.10 -0.03 1.56
C ALA A 78 -0.06 0.84 0.84
N PRO A 79 -0.40 1.41 -0.33
CA PRO A 79 0.53 2.25 -1.11
C PRO A 79 1.01 3.46 -0.29
N GLN A 80 2.33 3.66 -0.26
CA GLN A 80 3.00 4.73 0.49
C GLN A 80 3.53 5.85 -0.41
N ARG A 81 3.68 5.60 -1.71
CA ARG A 81 4.27 6.53 -2.68
C ARG A 81 3.42 6.55 -3.95
N ILE A 82 2.36 7.36 -3.89
CA ILE A 82 1.35 7.47 -4.94
C ILE A 82 1.71 8.61 -5.90
N VAL A 83 1.72 8.33 -7.19
CA VAL A 83 1.75 9.35 -8.24
C VAL A 83 0.35 9.53 -8.82
N SER A 84 -0.14 10.77 -8.85
CA SER A 84 -1.42 11.13 -9.44
C SER A 84 -1.24 11.76 -10.82
N LEU A 85 -1.86 11.18 -11.83
CA LEU A 85 -1.78 11.64 -13.22
C LEU A 85 -2.96 12.54 -13.65
N ALA A 86 -3.85 12.94 -12.72
CA ALA A 86 -5.01 13.78 -13.03
C ALA A 86 -5.45 14.68 -11.85
N PRO A 87 -5.99 15.89 -12.11
CA PRO A 87 -6.49 16.77 -11.05
C PRO A 87 -7.55 16.12 -10.14
N GLY A 88 -8.60 15.53 -10.72
CA GLY A 88 -9.66 14.87 -9.93
C GLY A 88 -9.18 13.69 -9.09
N ILE A 89 -8.13 12.98 -9.54
CA ILE A 89 -7.47 11.93 -8.75
C ILE A 89 -6.73 12.56 -7.58
N THR A 90 -5.97 13.63 -7.81
CA THR A 90 -5.26 14.36 -6.75
C THR A 90 -6.22 14.85 -5.68
N GLU A 91 -7.32 15.48 -6.08
CA GLU A 91 -8.35 15.96 -5.15
C GLU A 91 -8.97 14.82 -4.34
N THR A 92 -9.22 13.66 -4.98
CA THR A 92 -9.70 12.46 -4.29
C THR A 92 -8.70 12.00 -3.23
N LEU A 93 -7.40 11.91 -3.55
CA LEU A 93 -6.38 11.50 -2.59
C LEU A 93 -6.31 12.44 -1.37
N TYR A 94 -6.38 13.76 -1.60
CA TYR A 94 -6.45 14.73 -0.50
C TYR A 94 -7.71 14.56 0.35
N ALA A 95 -8.87 14.37 -0.29
CA ALA A 95 -10.13 14.18 0.42
C ALA A 95 -10.17 12.88 1.25
N LEU A 96 -9.35 11.89 0.89
CA LEU A 96 -9.17 10.63 1.62
C LEU A 96 -8.06 10.69 2.69
N GLY A 97 -7.40 11.84 2.88
CA GLY A 97 -6.33 12.00 3.87
C GLY A 97 -5.06 11.23 3.51
N LEU A 98 -4.70 11.24 2.22
CA LEU A 98 -3.49 10.60 1.68
C LEU A 98 -2.46 11.63 1.21
N ASP A 99 -2.54 12.87 1.69
CA ASP A 99 -1.66 13.96 1.28
C ASP A 99 -0.18 13.62 1.47
N ASP A 100 0.18 12.95 2.57
CA ASP A 100 1.53 12.49 2.87
C ASP A 100 2.04 11.41 1.90
N LYS A 101 1.14 10.63 1.30
CA LYS A 101 1.47 9.55 0.35
C LYS A 101 1.66 10.04 -1.08
N ILE A 102 1.21 11.26 -1.40
CA ILE A 102 1.36 11.82 -2.76
C ILE A 102 2.83 12.19 -3.00
N ALA A 103 3.49 11.41 -3.86
CA ALA A 103 4.87 11.58 -4.27
C ALA A 103 5.03 12.49 -5.49
N GLY A 104 4.00 12.61 -6.34
CA GLY A 104 4.04 13.46 -7.52
C GLY A 104 2.67 13.68 -8.14
N VAL A 105 2.52 14.83 -8.80
CA VAL A 105 1.28 15.29 -9.43
C VAL A 105 1.56 15.93 -10.79
N THR A 106 0.57 15.99 -11.67
CA THR A 106 0.69 16.73 -12.93
C THR A 106 0.73 18.24 -12.70
N THR A 107 1.12 19.00 -13.72
CA THR A 107 1.19 20.47 -13.68
C THR A 107 -0.18 21.14 -13.48
N PHE A 108 -1.27 20.43 -13.76
CA PHE A 108 -2.64 20.94 -13.64
C PHE A 108 -3.27 20.68 -12.26
N CYS A 109 -2.54 20.03 -11.34
CA CYS A 109 -3.05 19.77 -9.99
C CYS A 109 -2.75 20.97 -9.08
N ASP A 110 -3.69 21.89 -8.93
CA ASP A 110 -3.57 23.12 -8.15
C ASP A 110 -4.48 23.17 -6.92
N TRP A 111 -5.40 22.21 -6.80
CA TRP A 111 -6.32 22.08 -5.68
C TRP A 111 -6.17 20.74 -4.92
N PRO A 112 -6.28 20.73 -3.58
CA PRO A 112 -6.21 21.88 -2.69
C PRO A 112 -4.85 22.59 -2.81
N ALA A 113 -4.71 23.81 -2.27
CA ALA A 113 -3.46 24.60 -2.40
C ALA A 113 -2.19 23.83 -1.99
N ALA A 114 -2.29 22.86 -1.07
CA ALA A 114 -1.20 21.97 -0.69
C ALA A 114 -0.64 21.13 -1.88
N ALA A 115 -1.45 20.85 -2.91
CA ALA A 115 -1.03 20.19 -4.15
C ALA A 115 0.04 21.00 -4.90
N LEU A 116 0.09 22.32 -4.71
CA LEU A 116 1.09 23.19 -5.32
C LEU A 116 2.53 22.85 -4.88
N ALA A 117 2.69 22.34 -3.66
CA ALA A 117 3.99 21.97 -3.10
C ALA A 117 4.49 20.58 -3.57
N LYS A 118 3.66 19.81 -4.29
CA LYS A 118 4.03 18.45 -4.71
C LYS A 118 4.93 18.46 -5.96
N PRO A 119 5.88 17.51 -6.08
CA PRO A 119 6.73 17.39 -7.26
C PRO A 119 5.92 17.30 -8.56
N ARG A 120 6.33 18.09 -9.57
CA ARG A 120 5.66 18.12 -10.88
C ARG A 120 6.25 17.12 -11.85
N ILE A 121 5.42 16.18 -12.27
CA ILE A 121 5.77 15.08 -13.17
C ILE A 121 5.39 15.35 -14.64
N GLY A 122 5.05 16.58 -15.01
CA GLY A 122 4.67 16.94 -16.38
C GLY A 122 3.17 17.13 -16.57
N GLY A 123 2.72 17.15 -17.82
CA GLY A 123 1.35 17.50 -18.19
C GLY A 123 0.34 16.39 -17.90
N PHE A 124 -0.94 16.73 -18.05
CA PHE A 124 -2.06 15.78 -17.93
C PHE A 124 -2.03 14.69 -19.01
N THR A 125 -1.83 15.08 -20.28
CA THR A 125 -1.77 14.15 -21.41
C THR A 125 -0.36 13.65 -21.73
N ASN A 126 0.67 14.34 -21.23
CA ASN A 126 2.07 14.04 -21.50
C ASN A 126 2.93 14.16 -20.23
N PRO A 127 2.76 13.24 -19.27
CA PRO A 127 3.63 13.19 -18.09
C PRO A 127 5.03 12.66 -18.48
N SER A 128 6.07 13.11 -17.79
CA SER A 128 7.44 12.60 -17.94
C SER A 128 7.61 11.28 -17.21
N ILE A 129 7.86 10.24 -17.99
CA ILE A 129 8.09 8.88 -17.50
C ILE A 129 9.33 8.83 -16.61
N GLU A 130 10.39 9.54 -16.97
CA GLU A 130 11.65 9.60 -16.23
C GLU A 130 11.45 10.19 -14.83
N LYS A 131 10.69 11.29 -14.73
CA LYS A 131 10.34 11.91 -13.44
C LYS A 131 9.49 10.96 -12.59
N ILE A 132 8.54 10.24 -13.20
CA ILE A 132 7.71 9.27 -12.49
C ILE A 132 8.59 8.14 -11.92
N ILE A 133 9.47 7.53 -12.73
CA ILE A 133 10.36 6.46 -12.28
C ILE A 133 11.27 6.94 -11.14
N ALA A 134 11.82 8.15 -11.25
CA ALA A 134 12.71 8.72 -10.24
C ALA A 134 12.03 8.86 -8.86
N LEU A 135 10.71 9.03 -8.82
CA LEU A 135 9.94 9.09 -7.58
C LEU A 135 9.71 7.72 -6.93
N LYS A 136 10.05 6.60 -7.62
CA LYS A 136 9.86 5.22 -7.14
C LYS A 136 8.46 4.98 -6.58
N PRO A 137 7.40 5.19 -7.39
CA PRO A 137 6.04 5.01 -6.92
C PRO A 137 5.72 3.54 -6.69
N ASP A 138 4.90 3.26 -5.69
CA ASP A 138 4.30 1.94 -5.44
C ASP A 138 2.83 1.86 -5.89
N LEU A 139 2.28 2.99 -6.35
CA LEU A 139 1.00 3.09 -7.08
C LEU A 139 1.01 4.31 -7.99
N ILE A 140 0.53 4.16 -9.21
CA ILE A 140 0.23 5.25 -10.14
C ILE A 140 -1.28 5.23 -10.41
N LEU A 141 -1.93 6.37 -10.22
CA LEU A 141 -3.34 6.55 -10.53
C LEU A 141 -3.50 7.39 -11.80
N ALA A 142 -4.11 6.79 -12.82
CA ALA A 142 -4.41 7.41 -14.11
C ALA A 142 -5.92 7.46 -14.36
N THR A 143 -6.34 8.27 -15.33
CA THR A 143 -7.70 8.32 -15.85
C THR A 143 -7.74 8.07 -17.35
N ALA A 144 -8.72 7.28 -17.81
CA ALA A 144 -8.94 6.97 -19.22
C ALA A 144 -9.31 8.20 -20.06
N ASP A 145 -9.87 9.25 -19.43
CA ASP A 145 -10.35 10.47 -20.10
C ASP A 145 -9.23 11.46 -20.49
N GLY A 146 -7.95 11.13 -20.22
CA GLY A 146 -6.87 12.01 -20.67
C GLY A 146 -5.44 11.49 -20.54
N ASN A 147 -5.18 10.47 -19.71
CA ASN A 147 -3.88 9.82 -19.75
C ASN A 147 -3.83 8.86 -20.95
N ARG A 148 -2.88 9.08 -21.86
CA ARG A 148 -2.82 8.31 -23.11
C ARG A 148 -2.53 6.84 -22.82
N LYS A 149 -3.16 5.95 -23.60
CA LYS A 149 -3.01 4.50 -23.47
C LYS A 149 -1.55 4.04 -23.61
N ASP A 150 -0.79 4.65 -24.53
CA ASP A 150 0.62 4.34 -24.74
C ASP A 150 1.49 4.72 -23.55
N THR A 151 1.22 5.87 -22.91
CA THR A 151 1.88 6.28 -21.65
C THR A 151 1.63 5.26 -20.54
N VAL A 152 0.37 4.85 -20.35
CA VAL A 152 0.01 3.84 -19.33
C VAL A 152 0.73 2.52 -19.60
N GLN A 153 0.68 2.02 -20.84
CA GLN A 153 1.34 0.79 -21.24
C GLN A 153 2.86 0.86 -21.08
N GLN A 154 3.47 2.02 -21.30
CA GLN A 154 4.91 2.21 -21.10
C GLN A 154 5.29 2.08 -19.62
N LEU A 155 4.53 2.71 -18.72
CA LEU A 155 4.73 2.59 -17.27
C LEU A 155 4.56 1.14 -16.80
N GLU A 156 3.58 0.42 -17.34
CA GLU A 156 3.36 -1.00 -17.03
C GLU A 156 4.51 -1.89 -17.49
N ARG A 157 5.04 -1.68 -18.71
CA ARG A 157 6.22 -2.42 -19.22
C ARG A 157 7.45 -2.22 -18.35
N LEU A 158 7.53 -1.10 -17.63
CA LEU A 158 8.58 -0.81 -16.66
C LEU A 158 8.33 -1.45 -15.28
N GLY A 159 7.26 -2.24 -15.15
CA GLY A 159 6.90 -2.94 -13.92
C GLY A 159 6.19 -2.06 -12.88
N LEU A 160 5.76 -0.85 -13.25
CA LEU A 160 5.06 0.05 -12.33
C LEU A 160 3.56 -0.28 -12.26
N PRO A 161 2.96 -0.31 -11.06
CA PRO A 161 1.54 -0.58 -10.90
C PRO A 161 0.70 0.65 -11.27
N VAL A 162 -0.01 0.57 -12.40
CA VAL A 162 -0.87 1.67 -12.90
C VAL A 162 -2.34 1.27 -12.83
N TYR A 163 -3.09 1.89 -11.92
CA TYR A 163 -4.53 1.73 -11.83
C TYR A 163 -5.22 2.85 -12.62
N VAL A 164 -6.11 2.48 -13.55
CA VAL A 164 -6.83 3.45 -14.40
C VAL A 164 -8.29 3.56 -13.97
N THR A 165 -8.71 4.78 -13.63
CA THR A 165 -10.11 5.16 -13.43
C THR A 165 -10.76 5.48 -14.77
N ASN A 166 -12.07 5.27 -14.88
CA ASN A 166 -12.88 5.57 -16.06
C ASN A 166 -14.29 6.03 -15.67
N PRO A 167 -14.43 7.16 -14.94
CA PRO A 167 -15.73 7.71 -14.59
C PRO A 167 -16.37 8.37 -15.81
N LEU A 168 -17.46 7.78 -16.32
CA LEU A 168 -18.22 8.33 -17.46
C LEU A 168 -19.37 9.25 -17.03
N ASP A 169 -19.82 9.11 -15.78
CA ASP A 169 -20.92 9.86 -15.18
C ASP A 169 -20.65 10.12 -13.68
N THR A 170 -21.52 10.89 -13.02
CA THR A 170 -21.40 11.28 -11.61
C THR A 170 -21.38 10.05 -10.70
N ARG A 171 -22.16 9.02 -11.04
CA ARG A 171 -22.14 7.73 -10.34
C ARG A 171 -20.80 7.01 -10.52
N GLY A 172 -20.22 7.08 -11.71
CA GLY A 172 -18.88 6.63 -12.04
C GLY A 172 -17.84 7.31 -11.16
N VAL A 173 -17.91 8.64 -11.02
CA VAL A 173 -17.02 9.38 -10.11
C VAL A 173 -17.13 8.87 -8.67
N LEU A 174 -18.35 8.70 -8.15
CA LEU A 174 -18.56 8.15 -6.80
C LEU A 174 -17.99 6.73 -6.66
N LYS A 175 -18.16 5.90 -7.70
CA LYS A 175 -17.59 4.55 -7.74
C LYS A 175 -16.06 4.57 -7.75
N SER A 176 -15.44 5.46 -8.53
CA SER A 176 -13.99 5.62 -8.56
C SER A 176 -13.44 6.05 -7.20
N ILE A 177 -14.14 6.94 -6.48
CA ILE A 177 -13.76 7.30 -5.10
C ILE A 177 -13.77 6.06 -4.19
N LEU A 178 -14.79 5.20 -4.28
CA LEU A 178 -14.86 3.96 -3.49
C LEU A 178 -13.73 3.00 -3.84
N HIS A 179 -13.43 2.80 -5.13
CA HIS A 179 -12.34 1.94 -5.56
C HIS A 179 -10.98 2.48 -5.12
N ILE A 180 -10.74 3.79 -5.26
CA ILE A 180 -9.52 4.44 -4.77
C ILE A 180 -9.43 4.25 -3.25
N GLY A 181 -10.52 4.41 -2.51
CA GLY A 181 -10.57 4.13 -1.08
C GLY A 181 -10.24 2.68 -0.74
N GLU A 182 -10.68 1.71 -1.54
CA GLU A 182 -10.35 0.30 -1.33
C GLU A 182 -8.86 0.01 -1.56
N ILE A 183 -8.30 0.44 -2.70
CA ILE A 183 -6.90 0.17 -3.06
C ILE A 183 -5.90 0.94 -2.18
N THR A 184 -6.34 2.00 -1.49
CA THR A 184 -5.50 2.80 -0.59
C THR A 184 -5.80 2.56 0.90
N HIS A 185 -6.64 1.56 1.23
CA HIS A 185 -7.06 1.27 2.61
C HIS A 185 -7.77 2.44 3.33
N ARG A 186 -8.46 3.30 2.57
CA ARG A 186 -9.29 4.43 3.02
C ARG A 186 -10.78 4.22 2.77
N LYS A 187 -11.26 2.98 2.91
CA LYS A 187 -12.65 2.61 2.61
C LYS A 187 -13.67 3.42 3.41
N LYS A 188 -13.41 3.67 4.70
CA LYS A 188 -14.34 4.41 5.58
C LYS A 188 -14.43 5.88 5.17
N GLU A 189 -13.29 6.49 4.87
CA GLU A 189 -13.17 7.87 4.41
C GLU A 189 -13.86 8.03 3.05
N ALA A 190 -13.66 7.09 2.13
CA ALA A 190 -14.30 7.08 0.82
C ALA A 190 -15.82 6.94 0.93
N GLN A 191 -16.34 6.06 1.79
CA GLN A 191 -17.78 5.93 2.04
C GLN A 191 -18.38 7.23 2.55
N ARG A 192 -17.76 7.87 3.55
CA ARG A 192 -18.21 9.17 4.09
C ARG A 192 -18.20 10.27 3.02
N LEU A 193 -17.15 10.32 2.20
CA LEU A 193 -17.05 11.29 1.11
C LEU A 193 -18.16 11.07 0.08
N VAL A 194 -18.39 9.82 -0.34
CA VAL A 194 -19.43 9.47 -1.30
C VAL A 194 -20.82 9.78 -0.77
N GLU A 195 -21.12 9.46 0.49
CA GLU A 195 -22.39 9.82 1.12
C GLU A 195 -22.63 11.33 1.12
N LYS A 196 -21.58 12.12 1.43
CA LYS A 196 -21.67 13.59 1.41
C LYS A 196 -21.92 14.12 0.00
N LEU A 197 -21.22 13.59 -1.00
CA LEU A 197 -21.37 13.99 -2.39
C LEU A 197 -22.74 13.60 -2.96
N GLN A 198 -23.20 12.37 -2.67
CA GLN A 198 -24.53 11.90 -3.08
C GLN A 198 -25.63 12.79 -2.51
N LYS A 199 -25.58 13.10 -1.20
CA LYS A 199 -26.55 14.03 -0.58
C LYS A 199 -26.57 15.40 -1.27
N ARG A 200 -25.40 15.90 -1.69
CA ARG A 200 -25.31 17.17 -2.42
C ARG A 200 -25.92 17.07 -3.82
N LEU A 201 -25.67 15.98 -4.55
CA LEU A 201 -26.26 15.71 -5.86
C LEU A 201 -27.79 15.60 -5.76
N ASP A 202 -28.30 14.91 -4.75
CA ASP A 202 -29.74 14.75 -4.51
C ASP A 202 -30.40 16.10 -4.21
N ALA A 203 -29.77 16.91 -3.36
CA ALA A 203 -30.26 18.25 -3.04
C ALA A 203 -30.32 19.18 -4.27
N ILE A 204 -29.27 19.17 -5.10
CA ILE A 204 -29.24 19.94 -6.34
C ILE A 204 -30.34 19.46 -7.29
N THR A 205 -30.45 18.14 -7.49
CA THR A 205 -31.47 17.52 -8.35
C THR A 205 -32.88 17.90 -7.92
N ALA A 206 -33.17 17.86 -6.62
CA ALA A 206 -34.46 18.27 -6.08
C ALA A 206 -34.75 19.77 -6.32
N GLN A 207 -33.74 20.63 -6.20
CA GLN A 207 -33.88 22.07 -6.39
C GLN A 207 -34.09 22.48 -7.86
N VAL A 208 -33.51 21.74 -8.81
CA VAL A 208 -33.55 22.09 -10.25
C VAL A 208 -34.54 21.27 -11.05
N GLY A 209 -34.98 20.09 -10.57
CA GLY A 209 -35.73 19.11 -11.35
C GLY A 209 -37.06 19.61 -11.93
N LYS A 210 -37.69 20.63 -11.33
CA LYS A 210 -38.94 21.25 -11.82
C LYS A 210 -38.73 22.55 -12.61
N LYS A 211 -37.48 23.00 -12.78
CA LYS A 211 -37.17 24.25 -13.49
C LYS A 211 -37.03 24.01 -14.99
N ARG A 212 -37.23 25.07 -15.79
CA ARG A 212 -36.96 25.05 -17.22
C ARG A 212 -35.48 24.75 -17.47
N LYS A 213 -35.17 23.82 -18.38
CA LYS A 213 -33.80 23.47 -18.79
C LYS A 213 -33.36 24.37 -19.95
N PRO A 214 -32.48 25.36 -19.75
CA PRO A 214 -31.97 26.18 -20.84
C PRO A 214 -31.09 25.35 -21.78
N ARG A 215 -30.96 25.80 -23.04
CA ARG A 215 -29.96 25.23 -23.95
C ARG A 215 -28.60 25.81 -23.59
N VAL A 216 -27.63 24.93 -23.33
CA VAL A 216 -26.26 25.30 -22.95
C VAL A 216 -25.29 24.86 -24.03
N PHE A 217 -24.33 25.72 -24.33
CA PHE A 217 -23.14 25.39 -25.11
C PHE A 217 -21.93 25.50 -24.19
N PHE A 218 -21.23 24.39 -23.96
CA PHE A 218 -20.07 24.35 -23.06
C PHE A 218 -18.79 24.34 -23.88
N GLN A 219 -18.12 25.50 -23.99
CA GLN A 219 -16.91 25.64 -24.79
C GLN A 219 -15.66 25.26 -23.98
N LEU A 220 -14.95 24.24 -24.45
CA LEU A 220 -13.69 23.75 -23.88
C LEU A 220 -12.47 24.31 -24.62
N GLY A 221 -12.53 24.32 -25.95
CA GLY A 221 -11.44 24.76 -26.82
C GLY A 221 -11.78 26.07 -27.51
N LEU A 222 -10.76 26.91 -27.72
CA LEU A 222 -10.88 28.13 -28.49
C LEU A 222 -10.67 27.85 -29.99
N GLU A 223 -9.51 27.28 -30.35
CA GLU A 223 -9.14 26.95 -31.72
C GLU A 223 -8.45 25.56 -31.78
N PRO A 224 -9.07 24.55 -32.42
CA PRO A 224 -10.45 24.56 -32.91
C PRO A 224 -11.45 24.73 -31.75
N VAL A 225 -12.66 25.20 -32.07
CA VAL A 225 -13.76 25.22 -31.09
C VAL A 225 -14.08 23.78 -30.70
N ILE A 226 -13.92 23.45 -29.42
CA ILE A 226 -14.22 22.13 -28.85
C ILE A 226 -15.33 22.29 -27.83
N THR A 227 -16.30 21.37 -27.83
CA THR A 227 -17.41 21.33 -26.87
C THR A 227 -17.63 19.92 -26.33
N ALA A 228 -18.38 19.81 -25.24
CA ALA A 228 -18.75 18.52 -24.65
C ALA A 228 -19.78 17.79 -25.53
N GLY A 229 -19.42 16.58 -25.97
CA GLY A 229 -20.34 15.67 -26.67
C GLY A 229 -21.31 14.97 -25.72
N ARG A 230 -22.37 14.37 -26.29
CA ARG A 230 -23.30 13.51 -25.54
C ARG A 230 -22.56 12.33 -24.90
N GLY A 231 -22.99 11.94 -23.71
CA GLY A 231 -22.42 10.79 -22.99
C GLY A 231 -21.08 11.08 -22.30
N THR A 232 -20.64 12.34 -22.27
CA THR A 232 -19.51 12.78 -21.44
C THR A 232 -20.00 13.18 -20.05
N LEU A 233 -19.11 13.14 -19.06
CA LEU A 233 -19.38 13.64 -17.71
C LEU A 233 -19.82 15.11 -17.73
N ILE A 234 -19.21 15.94 -18.58
CA ILE A 234 -19.59 17.35 -18.73
C ILE A 234 -21.03 17.48 -19.25
N HIS A 235 -21.43 16.66 -20.23
CA HIS A 235 -22.80 16.67 -20.75
C HIS A 235 -23.83 16.20 -19.72
N GLU A 236 -23.47 15.30 -18.81
CA GLU A 236 -24.38 14.85 -17.76
C GLU A 236 -24.70 15.95 -16.74
N VAL A 237 -23.74 16.81 -16.43
CA VAL A 237 -23.89 17.83 -15.37
C VAL A 237 -24.50 19.16 -15.85
N ILE A 238 -24.57 19.41 -17.16
CA ILE A 238 -25.16 20.62 -17.77
C ILE A 238 -26.62 20.40 -18.21
#